data_AF-A0A2H0D1C8-F1
#
_entry.id   AF-A0A2H0D1C8-F1
#
_cell.length_a   1.000
_cell.length_b   1.000
_cell.length_c   1.000
_cell.angle_alpha   90.00
_cell.angle_beta   90.00
_cell.angle_gamma   90.00
#
_symmetry.space_group_name_H-M   'P 1'
#
loop_
_entity.id
_entity.type
_entity.pdbx_description
1 polymer ?
#
loop_
_entity_poly.entity_id
_entity_poly.type
_entity_poly.pdbx_seq_one_letter_code
_entity_poly.pdbx_strand_id
1 'polypeptide(L)'
;MDRKELKNKAIQLRVKGKTYSEISRALDVSIPKSTLSDWCNGVKLPASYQEKIRQITLKSQAKSRAIAMIVKKEKRKEFLKSLTDNNLHLLDKLKDKDLLKIILAIIYSCEGSKWKNHSGL
;
A
#
# COMPACT_ATOMS: atom_id res chain seq x y z
N MET A 1 15.43 -16.88 32.68
CA MET A 1 14.06 -17.42 32.75
C MET A 1 14.06 -18.78 32.10
N ASP A 2 13.45 -19.75 32.75
CA ASP A 2 13.27 -21.07 32.15
C ASP A 2 12.26 -21.00 30.98
N ARG A 3 12.43 -21.84 29.96
CA ARG A 3 11.54 -21.90 28.78
C ARG A 3 10.10 -22.18 29.18
N LYS A 4 9.91 -22.97 30.24
CA LYS A 4 8.59 -23.32 30.78
C LYS A 4 7.89 -22.10 31.40
N GLU A 5 8.64 -21.24 32.09
CA GLU A 5 8.12 -19.99 32.64
C GLU A 5 7.71 -19.01 31.54
N LEU A 6 8.53 -18.88 30.49
CA LEU A 6 8.22 -18.03 29.34
C LEU A 6 6.94 -18.49 28.64
N LYS A 7 6.78 -19.80 28.43
CA LYS A 7 5.57 -20.37 27.85
C LYS A 7 4.33 -20.04 28.70
N ASN A 8 4.40 -20.24 30.01
CA ASN A 8 3.28 -19.96 30.91
C ASN A 8 2.91 -18.46 30.90
N LYS A 9 3.89 -17.57 30.94
CA LYS A 9 3.65 -16.12 30.84
C LYS A 9 3.06 -15.73 29.50
N ALA A 10 3.55 -16.30 28.39
CA ALA A 10 2.99 -16.06 27.06
C ALA A 10 1.51 -16.46 26.97
N ILE A 11 1.15 -17.62 27.52
CA ILE A 11 -0.25 -18.09 27.58
C ILE A 11 -1.11 -17.14 28.42
N GLN A 12 -0.65 -16.73 29.59
CA GLN A 12 -1.39 -15.77 30.43
C GLN A 12 -1.63 -14.44 29.72
N LEU A 13 -0.62 -13.93 29.01
CA LEU A 13 -0.75 -12.70 28.21
C LEU A 13 -1.71 -12.91 27.04
N ARG A 14 -1.72 -14.10 26.45
CA ARG A 14 -2.64 -14.44 25.35
C ARG A 14 -4.09 -14.47 25.82
N VAL A 15 -4.38 -15.07 26.98
CA VAL A 15 -5.71 -15.06 27.61
C VAL A 15 -6.19 -13.64 27.86
N LYS A 16 -5.28 -12.73 28.25
CA LYS A 16 -5.56 -11.29 28.40
C LYS A 16 -5.82 -10.55 27.08
N GLY A 17 -5.82 -11.24 25.93
CA GLY A 17 -6.06 -10.64 24.63
C GLY A 17 -4.87 -9.84 24.08
N LYS A 18 -3.64 -10.19 24.48
CA LYS A 18 -2.43 -9.60 23.89
C LYS A 18 -2.09 -10.27 22.54
N THR A 19 -1.60 -9.48 21.59
CA THR A 19 -1.08 -9.97 20.30
C THR A 19 0.30 -10.58 20.47
N TYR A 20 0.77 -11.38 19.50
CA TYR A 20 2.14 -11.93 19.55
C TYR A 20 3.22 -10.86 19.61
N SER A 21 3.02 -9.73 18.92
CA SER A 21 3.94 -8.59 18.98
C SER A 21 3.91 -7.90 20.35
N GLU A 22 2.74 -7.78 20.99
CA GLU A 22 2.64 -7.28 22.37
C GLU A 22 3.26 -8.24 23.38
N ILE A 23 3.10 -9.55 23.18
CA ILE A 23 3.69 -10.60 24.04
C ILE A 23 5.21 -10.56 23.97
N SER A 24 5.78 -10.54 22.76
CA SER A 24 7.24 -10.46 22.60
C SER A 24 7.83 -9.20 23.24
N ARG A 25 7.14 -8.06 23.10
CA ARG A 25 7.54 -6.81 23.75
C ARG A 25 7.42 -6.85 25.27
N ALA A 26 6.36 -7.47 25.79
CA ALA A 26 6.11 -7.56 27.23
C ALA A 26 7.06 -8.54 27.93
N LEU A 27 7.52 -9.57 27.23
CA LEU A 27 8.49 -10.52 27.74
C LEU A 27 9.94 -10.05 27.59
N ASP A 28 10.17 -8.98 26.82
CA ASP A 28 11.49 -8.47 26.44
C ASP A 28 12.42 -9.56 25.84
N VAL A 29 11.81 -10.50 25.12
CA VAL A 29 12.52 -11.59 24.44
C VAL A 29 12.02 -11.68 23.01
N SER A 30 12.98 -11.81 22.08
CA SER A 30 12.69 -12.09 20.67
C SER A 30 12.34 -13.58 20.52
N ILE A 31 11.04 -13.88 20.55
CA ILE A 31 10.52 -15.24 20.36
C ILE A 31 9.97 -15.34 18.93
N PRO A 32 10.39 -16.34 18.14
CA PRO A 32 9.84 -16.56 16.81
C PRO A 32 8.31 -16.71 16.83
N LYS A 33 7.65 -16.17 15.81
CA LYS A 33 6.19 -16.22 15.68
C LYS A 33 5.65 -17.65 15.65
N SER A 34 6.36 -18.58 15.00
CA SER A 34 6.01 -20.01 14.97
C SER A 34 5.92 -20.57 16.39
N THR A 35 6.93 -20.32 17.21
CA THR A 35 6.97 -20.76 18.61
C THR A 35 5.85 -20.16 19.46
N LEU A 36 5.54 -18.87 19.31
CA LEU A 36 4.41 -18.25 20.01
C LEU A 36 3.07 -18.84 19.57
N SER A 37 2.93 -19.17 18.29
CA SER A 37 1.73 -19.82 17.75
C SER A 37 1.54 -21.20 18.37
N ASP A 38 2.61 -22.00 18.44
CA ASP A 38 2.58 -23.34 19.04
C ASP A 38 2.25 -23.26 20.53
N TRP A 39 2.82 -22.31 21.26
CA TRP A 39 2.58 -22.14 22.69
C TRP A 39 1.18 -21.63 23.02
N CYS A 40 0.62 -20.79 22.15
CA CYS A 40 -0.70 -20.19 22.31
C CYS A 40 -1.81 -20.98 21.61
N ASN A 41 -1.49 -22.16 21.07
CA ASN A 41 -2.47 -22.98 20.38
C ASN A 41 -3.58 -23.42 21.36
N GLY A 42 -4.85 -23.32 20.94
CA GLY A 42 -6.01 -23.66 21.77
C GLY A 42 -6.37 -22.66 22.87
N VAL A 43 -5.67 -21.52 23.01
CA VAL A 43 -6.01 -20.50 24.01
C VAL A 43 -7.29 -19.77 23.61
N LYS A 44 -8.31 -19.81 24.48
CA LYS A 44 -9.55 -19.04 24.31
C LYS A 44 -9.27 -17.55 24.47
N LEU A 45 -9.67 -16.77 23.48
CA LEU A 45 -9.49 -15.32 23.47
C LEU A 45 -10.74 -14.61 23.99
N PRO A 46 -10.60 -13.40 24.57
CA PRO A 46 -11.74 -12.58 24.96
C PRO A 46 -12.62 -12.23 23.76
N ALA A 47 -13.93 -12.12 23.95
CA ALA A 47 -14.86 -11.72 22.90
C ALA A 47 -14.51 -10.35 22.27
N SER A 48 -14.00 -9.42 23.09
CA SER A 48 -13.55 -8.09 22.67
C SER A 48 -12.24 -8.08 21.86
N TYR A 49 -11.54 -9.21 21.77
CA TYR A 49 -10.25 -9.30 21.07
C TYR A 49 -10.39 -9.04 19.57
N GLN A 50 -11.43 -9.58 18.94
CA GLN A 50 -11.65 -9.38 17.50
C GLN A 50 -11.83 -7.88 17.17
N GLU A 51 -12.60 -7.17 18.00
CA GLU A 51 -12.80 -5.73 17.81
C GLU A 51 -11.49 -4.95 18.00
N LYS A 52 -10.70 -5.29 19.04
CA LYS A 52 -9.37 -4.69 19.24
C LYS A 52 -8.48 -4.87 18.01
N ILE A 53 -8.44 -6.07 17.42
CA ILE A 53 -7.66 -6.35 16.22
C ILE A 53 -8.18 -5.57 15.01
N ARG A 54 -9.50 -5.46 14.86
CA ARG A 54 -10.12 -4.65 13.81
C ARG A 54 -9.65 -3.19 13.92
N GLN A 55 -9.68 -2.60 15.10
CA GLN A 55 -9.25 -1.22 15.33
C GLN A 55 -7.76 -1.00 15.03
N ILE A 56 -6.89 -1.92 15.49
CA ILE A 56 -5.46 -1.87 15.19
C ILE A 56 -5.23 -1.94 13.67
N THR A 57 -5.96 -2.83 12.99
CA THR A 57 -5.86 -3.02 11.54
C THR A 57 -6.29 -1.76 10.81
N LEU A 58 -7.46 -1.20 11.15
CA LEU A 58 -7.97 0.05 10.54
C LEU A 58 -6.98 1.20 10.70
N LYS A 59 -6.42 1.39 11.90
CA LYS A 59 -5.42 2.43 12.16
C LYS A 59 -4.16 2.24 11.31
N SER A 60 -3.66 1.00 11.24
CA SER A 60 -2.49 0.68 10.43
C SER A 60 -2.76 0.88 8.93
N GLN A 61 -3.95 0.52 8.47
CA GLN A 61 -4.35 0.64 7.07
C GLN A 61 -4.43 2.10 6.62
N ALA A 62 -5.00 2.98 7.45
CA ALA A 62 -5.04 4.42 7.17
C ALA A 62 -3.64 5.00 6.95
N LYS A 63 -2.69 4.67 7.84
CA LYS A 63 -1.29 5.07 7.71
C LYS A 63 -0.64 4.51 6.42
N SER A 64 -0.82 3.23 6.16
CA SER A 64 -0.26 2.59 4.97
C SER A 64 -0.81 3.18 3.67
N ARG A 65 -2.10 3.54 3.63
CA ARG A 65 -2.71 4.20 2.46
C ARG A 65 -2.09 5.57 2.20
N ALA A 66 -1.88 6.38 3.23
CA ALA A 66 -1.24 7.68 3.09
C ALA A 66 0.19 7.56 2.53
N ILE A 67 0.99 6.63 3.06
CA ILE A 67 2.34 6.36 2.57
C ILE A 67 2.30 5.87 1.11
N ALA A 68 1.41 4.93 0.79
CA ALA A 68 1.28 4.41 -0.57
C ALA A 68 0.91 5.50 -1.58
N MET A 69 0.06 6.46 -1.20
CA MET A 69 -0.28 7.60 -2.05
C MET A 69 0.95 8.47 -2.35
N ILE A 70 1.76 8.78 -1.34
CA ILE A 70 2.99 9.58 -1.50
C ILE A 70 3.96 8.85 -2.42
N VAL A 71 4.21 7.56 -2.19
CA VAL A 71 5.12 6.76 -3.03
C VAL A 71 4.62 6.68 -4.46
N LYS A 72 3.32 6.48 -4.68
CA LYS A 72 2.73 6.47 -6.03
C LYS A 72 2.89 7.81 -6.73
N LYS A 73 2.71 8.92 -6.02
CA LYS A 73 2.90 10.27 -6.56
C LYS A 73 4.35 10.49 -6.99
N GLU A 74 5.31 10.10 -6.16
CA GLU A 74 6.73 10.26 -6.49
C GLU A 74 7.13 9.40 -7.69
N LYS A 75 6.75 8.11 -7.69
CA LYS A 75 6.98 7.22 -8.84
C LYS A 75 6.35 7.76 -10.12
N ARG A 76 5.16 8.36 -10.05
CA ARG A 76 4.50 8.97 -11.20
C ARG A 76 5.28 10.19 -11.69
N LYS A 77 5.81 11.01 -10.78
CA LYS A 77 6.64 12.17 -11.12
C LYS A 77 7.94 11.74 -11.79
N GLU A 78 8.63 10.74 -11.25
CA GLU A 78 9.84 10.15 -11.85
C GLU A 78 9.55 9.59 -13.24
N PHE A 79 8.45 8.86 -13.39
CA PHE A 79 8.01 8.32 -14.68
C PHE A 79 7.72 9.43 -15.70
N LEU A 80 6.99 10.48 -15.31
CA LEU A 80 6.71 11.60 -16.22
C LEU A 80 8.00 12.35 -16.60
N LYS A 81 8.91 12.54 -15.63
CA LYS A 81 10.21 13.15 -15.89
C LYS A 81 11.02 12.33 -16.88
N SER A 82 11.10 11.01 -16.70
CA SER A 82 11.83 10.14 -17.62
C SER A 82 11.23 10.14 -19.03
N LEU A 83 9.90 10.20 -19.15
CA LEU A 83 9.25 10.40 -20.44
C LEU A 83 9.65 11.73 -21.08
N THR A 84 9.65 12.84 -20.33
CA THR A 84 10.09 14.12 -20.86
C THR A 84 11.56 14.05 -21.31
N ASP A 85 12.45 13.62 -20.43
CA ASP A 85 13.90 13.57 -20.68
C ASP A 85 14.22 12.70 -21.91
N ASN A 86 13.58 11.55 -22.04
CA ASN A 86 13.79 10.64 -23.19
C ASN A 86 13.26 11.20 -24.51
N ASN A 87 12.23 12.06 -24.47
CA ASN A 87 11.55 12.57 -25.67
C ASN A 87 11.90 14.03 -26.00
N LEU A 88 12.82 14.67 -25.26
CA LEU A 88 13.26 16.04 -25.54
C LEU A 88 13.70 16.23 -27.00
N HIS A 89 14.36 15.22 -27.58
CA HIS A 89 14.82 15.23 -28.98
C HIS A 89 13.68 15.34 -30.01
N LEU A 90 12.44 15.03 -29.62
CA LEU A 90 11.26 15.14 -30.50
C LEU A 90 10.71 16.56 -30.54
N LEU A 91 11.08 17.44 -29.60
CA LEU A 91 10.59 18.82 -29.56
C LEU A 91 10.96 19.61 -30.82
N ASP A 92 12.12 19.35 -31.41
CA ASP A 92 12.51 20.00 -32.66
C ASP A 92 11.62 19.61 -33.84
N LYS A 93 11.06 18.39 -33.83
CA LYS A 93 10.11 17.94 -34.86
C LYS A 93 8.76 18.66 -34.77
N LEU A 94 8.40 19.18 -33.60
CA LEU A 94 7.16 19.96 -33.42
C LEU A 94 7.20 21.34 -34.10
N LYS A 95 8.33 21.74 -34.68
CA LYS A 95 8.42 22.95 -35.52
C LYS A 95 7.84 22.73 -36.92
N ASP A 96 7.69 21.48 -37.36
CA ASP A 96 7.10 21.12 -38.63
C ASP A 96 5.56 21.25 -38.57
N LYS A 97 5.03 22.19 -39.35
CA LYS A 97 3.59 22.50 -39.42
C LYS A 97 2.76 21.33 -39.94
N ASP A 98 3.29 20.51 -40.85
CA ASP A 98 2.52 19.40 -41.41
C ASP A 98 2.45 18.22 -40.44
N LEU A 99 3.53 17.97 -39.70
CA LEU A 99 3.50 17.02 -38.58
C LEU A 99 2.49 17.45 -37.50
N LEU A 100 2.43 18.74 -37.17
CA LEU A 100 1.46 19.26 -36.20
C LEU A 100 0.01 19.07 -36.66
N LYS A 101 -0.29 19.22 -37.95
CA LYS A 101 -1.64 18.94 -38.49
C LYS A 101 -2.02 17.47 -38.32
N ILE A 102 -1.07 16.55 -38.55
CA ILE A 102 -1.29 15.11 -38.37
C ILE A 102 -1.56 14.80 -36.89
N ILE A 103 -0.72 15.32 -35.98
CA ILE A 103 -0.90 15.14 -34.53
C ILE A 103 -2.27 15.68 -34.09
N LEU A 104 -2.65 16.87 -34.56
CA LEU A 104 -3.95 17.47 -34.26
C LEU A 104 -5.12 16.60 -34.75
N ALA A 105 -5.04 16.06 -35.97
CA ALA A 105 -6.06 15.17 -36.52
C ALA A 105 -6.20 13.87 -35.72
N ILE A 106 -5.09 13.31 -35.23
CA ILE A 106 -5.07 12.12 -34.36
C ILE A 106 -5.72 12.46 -33.01
N ILE A 107 -5.31 13.54 -32.36
CA ILE A 107 -5.88 13.98 -31.07
C ILE A 107 -7.39 14.21 -31.22
N TYR A 108 -7.82 14.92 -32.26
CA TYR A 108 -9.24 15.15 -32.53
C TYR A 108 -10.01 13.86 -32.79
N SER A 109 -9.44 12.90 -33.50
CA SER A 109 -10.08 11.60 -33.74
C SER A 109 -10.27 10.81 -32.43
N CYS A 110 -9.30 10.87 -31.52
CA CYS A 110 -9.33 10.20 -30.22
C CYS A 110 -10.21 10.89 -29.17
N GLU A 111 -10.29 12.23 -29.19
CA GLU A 111 -11.01 13.01 -28.17
C GLU A 111 -12.34 13.60 -28.67
N GLY A 112 -12.40 14.06 -29.92
CA GLY A 112 -13.58 14.69 -30.54
C GLY A 112 -14.75 13.74 -30.77
N SER A 113 -14.49 12.44 -30.90
CA SER A 113 -15.53 11.41 -31.07
C SER A 113 -16.33 11.10 -29.79
N LYS A 114 -15.97 11.68 -28.64
CA LYS A 114 -16.65 11.46 -27.36
C LYS A 114 -17.97 12.22 -27.20
N TRP A 115 -18.30 13.15 -28.08
CA TRP A 115 -19.52 13.96 -28.01
C TRP A 115 -20.40 13.74 -29.24
N LYS A 116 -21.59 13.15 -29.05
CA LYS A 116 -22.48 12.70 -30.14
C LYS A 116 -23.05 13.81 -31.04
N ASN A 117 -22.89 15.09 -30.70
CA ASN A 117 -23.58 16.21 -31.37
C ASN A 117 -22.66 17.30 -31.94
N HIS A 118 -21.34 17.06 -32.01
CA HIS A 118 -20.45 17.96 -32.74
C HIS A 118 -19.62 17.16 -33.75
N SER A 119 -20.14 17.06 -34.97
CA SER A 119 -19.32 16.84 -36.15
C SER A 119 -18.63 18.16 -36.47
N GLY A 120 -17.42 18.36 -35.95
CA GLY A 120 -16.56 19.46 -36.37
C GLY A 120 -15.98 19.17 -37.76
N LEU A 121 -16.80 19.42 -38.77
CA LEU A 121 -16.49 19.89 -40.13
C LEU A 121 -17.74 20.63 -40.64
#